data_AF-A0A397PJH6-F1
#
_entry.id   AF-A0A397PJH6-F1
#
_cell.length_a   1.000
_cell.length_b   1.000
_cell.length_c   1.000
_cell.angle_alpha   90.00
_cell.angle_beta   90.00
_cell.angle_gamma   90.00
#
_symmetry.space_group_name_H-M   'P 1'
#
loop_
_entity.id
_entity.type
_entity.pdbx_description
1 polymer ?
#
loop_
_entity_poly.entity_id
_entity_poly.type
_entity_poly.pdbx_seq_one_letter_code
_entity_poly.pdbx_strand_id
1 'polypeptide(L)'
;MPKKYIEKRRRGFFGWIMLALFWAVNGLMVVWLGASMGRWGEQAQTLTTEAEQAGYGAGMAVGLTVILVVWVCLAGITGLLAYMTRGRKEITEVEE
;
A
#
# COMPACT_ATOMS: atom_id res chain seq x y z
N MET A 1 -20.07 -4.94 43.70
CA MET A 1 -19.93 -5.48 42.32
C MET A 1 -18.62 -4.96 41.75
N PRO A 2 -17.78 -5.80 41.12
CA PRO A 2 -16.53 -5.35 40.53
C PRO A 2 -16.79 -4.49 39.28
N LYS A 3 -16.18 -3.30 39.21
CA LYS A 3 -16.28 -2.42 38.03
C LYS A 3 -15.41 -2.97 36.88
N LYS A 4 -15.97 -3.08 35.67
CA LYS A 4 -15.25 -3.54 34.48
C LYS A 4 -14.97 -2.37 33.54
N TYR A 5 -13.71 -2.17 33.18
CA TYR A 5 -13.28 -1.14 32.23
C TYR A 5 -13.06 -1.75 30.85
N ILE A 6 -13.66 -1.18 29.80
CA ILE A 6 -13.39 -1.54 28.40
C ILE A 6 -12.60 -0.41 27.73
N GLU A 7 -11.37 -0.71 27.27
CA GLU A 7 -10.58 0.20 26.45
C GLU A 7 -10.90 -0.03 24.95
N LYS A 8 -11.54 0.93 24.28
CA LYS A 8 -11.74 0.89 22.82
C LYS A 8 -11.13 2.13 22.17
N ARG A 9 -10.33 1.94 21.12
CA ARG A 9 -9.85 3.08 20.31
C ARG A 9 -10.88 3.42 19.24
N ARG A 10 -11.41 4.65 19.27
CA ARG A 10 -12.21 5.21 18.17
C ARG A 10 -11.33 6.06 17.25
N ARG A 11 -11.34 5.74 15.95
CA ARG A 11 -10.76 6.62 14.92
C ARG A 11 -11.70 7.79 14.69
N GLY A 12 -11.15 9.00 14.67
CA GLY A 12 -11.89 10.21 14.27
C GLY A 12 -12.06 10.31 12.75
N PHE A 13 -12.84 11.30 12.29
CA PHE A 13 -13.11 11.55 10.87
C PHE A 13 -11.82 11.68 10.03
N PHE A 14 -10.87 12.51 10.49
CA PHE A 14 -9.58 12.68 9.81
C PHE A 14 -8.76 11.38 9.72
N GLY A 15 -8.81 10.53 10.76
CA GLY A 15 -8.13 9.24 10.76
C GLY A 15 -8.75 8.21 9.80
N TRP A 16 -10.04 8.36 9.49
CA TRP A 16 -10.68 7.60 8.43
C TRP A 16 -10.26 8.04 7.04
N ILE A 17 -10.11 9.36 6.80
CA ILE A 17 -9.61 9.89 5.52
C ILE A 17 -8.19 9.38 5.26
N MET A 18 -7.30 9.45 6.25
CA MET A 18 -5.91 8.95 6.10
C MET A 18 -5.87 7.44 5.84
N LEU A 19 -6.74 6.67 6.50
CA LEU A 19 -6.85 5.23 6.25
C LEU A 19 -7.38 4.95 4.83
N ALA A 20 -8.37 5.69 4.36
CA ALA A 20 -8.90 5.57 3.01
C ALA A 20 -7.81 5.90 1.97
N LEU A 21 -7.04 6.97 2.20
CA LEU A 21 -5.91 7.34 1.35
C LEU A 21 -4.84 6.24 1.31
N PHE A 22 -4.48 5.66 2.45
CA PHE A 22 -3.55 4.52 2.52
C PHE A 22 -4.02 3.36 1.63
N TRP A 23 -5.29 2.96 1.74
CA TRP A 23 -5.84 1.90 0.91
C TRP A 23 -5.93 2.27 -0.57
N ALA A 24 -6.30 3.52 -0.89
CA ALA A 24 -6.38 4.00 -2.26
C ALA A 24 -5.01 3.97 -2.95
N VAL A 25 -3.96 4.47 -2.28
CA VAL A 25 -2.59 4.47 -2.82
C VAL A 25 -2.08 3.04 -3.01
N ASN A 26 -2.28 2.15 -2.02
CA ASN A 26 -1.85 0.76 -2.16
C ASN A 26 -2.62 0.02 -3.27
N GLY A 27 -3.93 0.24 -3.38
CA GLY A 27 -4.73 -0.32 -4.45
C GLY A 27 -4.28 0.16 -5.82
N LEU A 28 -3.98 1.46 -5.96
CA LEU A 28 -3.42 2.02 -7.18
C LEU A 28 -2.09 1.35 -7.56
N MET A 29 -1.19 1.12 -6.60
CA MET A 29 0.09 0.46 -6.88
C MET A 29 -0.09 -1.00 -7.35
N VAL A 30 -1.03 -1.74 -6.77
CA VAL A 30 -1.37 -3.10 -7.23
C VAL A 30 -1.84 -3.07 -8.69
N VAL A 31 -2.80 -2.18 -8.99
CA VAL A 31 -3.36 -2.04 -10.35
C VAL A 31 -2.26 -1.63 -11.33
N TRP A 32 -1.39 -0.70 -10.94
CA TRP A 32 -0.31 -0.21 -11.80
C TRP A 32 0.75 -1.29 -12.06
N LEU A 33 1.12 -2.07 -11.06
CA LEU A 33 2.05 -3.18 -11.24
C LEU A 33 1.44 -4.25 -12.17
N GLY A 34 0.19 -4.64 -11.93
CA GLY A 34 -0.51 -5.62 -12.77
C GLY A 34 -0.63 -5.15 -14.23
N ALA A 35 -0.99 -3.89 -14.46
CA ALA A 35 -1.05 -3.30 -15.80
C ALA A 35 0.33 -3.25 -16.48
N SER A 36 1.39 -2.93 -15.72
CA SER A 36 2.77 -2.91 -16.23
C SER A 36 3.21 -4.30 -16.67
N MET A 37 2.93 -5.34 -15.87
CA MET A 37 3.30 -6.72 -16.20
C MET A 37 2.65 -7.22 -17.50
N GLY A 38 1.37 -6.90 -17.71
CA GLY A 38 0.67 -7.27 -18.95
C GLY A 38 1.33 -6.65 -20.18
N ARG A 39 1.61 -5.34 -20.14
CA ARG A 39 2.26 -4.62 -21.26
C ARG A 39 3.69 -5.10 -21.49
N TRP A 40 4.42 -5.42 -20.43
CA TRP A 40 5.77 -5.95 -20.57
C TRP A 40 5.79 -7.34 -21.20
N GLY A 41 4.83 -8.20 -20.86
CA GLY A 41 4.68 -9.52 -21.47
C GLY A 41 4.40 -9.44 -22.97
N GLU A 42 3.48 -8.56 -23.38
CA GLU A 42 3.16 -8.33 -24.80
C GLU A 42 4.38 -7.82 -25.58
N GLN A 43 5.10 -6.84 -25.03
CA GLN A 43 6.25 -6.25 -25.71
C GLN A 43 7.46 -7.20 -25.77
N ALA A 44 7.67 -8.05 -24.75
CA ALA A 44 8.71 -9.07 -24.78
C ALA A 44 8.54 -10.05 -25.96
N GLN A 45 7.29 -10.34 -26.38
CA GLN A 45 7.01 -11.23 -27.51
C GLN A 45 7.34 -10.60 -28.88
N THR A 46 7.51 -9.28 -28.95
CA THR A 46 7.82 -8.57 -30.21
C THR A 46 9.31 -8.50 -30.52
N LEU A 47 10.17 -8.90 -29.57
CA LEU A 47 11.62 -8.78 -29.68
C LEU A 47 12.21 -9.95 -30.47
N THR A 48 13.03 -9.63 -31.48
CA THR A 48 13.51 -10.64 -32.45
C THR A 48 14.97 -11.01 -32.27
N THR A 49 15.77 -10.13 -31.67
CA THR A 49 17.20 -10.35 -31.48
C THR A 49 17.55 -10.69 -30.03
N GLU A 50 18.60 -11.48 -29.83
CA GLU A 50 19.10 -11.82 -28.48
C GLU A 50 19.50 -10.58 -27.69
N ALA A 51 20.12 -9.59 -28.35
CA ALA A 51 20.53 -8.34 -27.74
C ALA A 51 19.33 -7.52 -27.24
N GLU A 52 18.24 -7.44 -28.02
CA GLU A 52 16.99 -6.79 -27.60
C GLU A 52 16.36 -7.50 -26.42
N GLN A 53 16.28 -8.84 -26.44
CA GLN A 53 15.70 -9.63 -25.36
C GLN A 53 16.49 -9.47 -24.05
N ALA A 54 17.82 -9.50 -24.12
CA ALA A 54 18.69 -9.29 -22.96
C ALA A 54 18.55 -7.87 -22.39
N GLY A 55 18.58 -6.85 -23.26
CA GLY A 55 18.40 -5.46 -22.86
C GLY A 55 17.02 -5.19 -22.25
N TYR A 56 15.97 -5.76 -22.85
CA TYR A 56 14.61 -5.65 -22.35
C TYR A 56 14.44 -6.35 -20.99
N GLY A 57 15.00 -7.54 -20.83
CA GLY A 57 15.00 -8.27 -19.55
C GLY A 57 15.65 -7.46 -18.42
N ALA A 58 16.82 -6.86 -18.68
CA ALA A 58 17.48 -5.98 -17.73
C ALA A 58 16.65 -4.72 -17.42
N GLY A 59 16.08 -4.09 -18.46
CA GLY A 59 15.20 -2.92 -18.31
C GLY A 59 13.96 -3.21 -17.47
N MET A 60 13.31 -4.35 -17.69
CA MET A 60 12.17 -4.81 -16.88
C MET A 60 12.57 -4.99 -15.41
N ALA A 61 13.70 -5.64 -15.13
CA ALA A 61 14.16 -5.86 -13.76
C ALA A 61 14.40 -4.53 -13.02
N VAL A 62 15.00 -3.55 -13.69
CA VAL A 62 15.19 -2.19 -13.15
C VAL A 62 13.84 -1.51 -12.93
N GLY A 63 12.94 -1.55 -13.92
CA GLY A 63 11.61 -0.96 -13.82
C GLY A 63 10.79 -1.54 -12.66
N LEU A 64 10.81 -2.87 -12.49
CA LEU A 64 10.18 -3.57 -11.37
C LEU A 64 10.74 -3.09 -10.03
N THR A 65 12.07 -3.02 -9.93
CA THR A 65 12.75 -2.59 -8.71
C THR A 65 12.35 -1.17 -8.33
N VAL A 66 12.31 -0.24 -9.30
CA VAL A 66 11.90 1.15 -9.07
C VAL A 66 10.45 1.22 -8.60
N ILE A 67 9.53 0.50 -9.25
CA ILE A 67 8.11 0.47 -8.87
C ILE A 67 7.96 -0.06 -7.43
N LEU A 68 8.66 -1.13 -7.08
CA LEU A 68 8.61 -1.72 -5.74
C LEU A 68 9.16 -0.77 -4.67
N VAL A 69 10.27 -0.09 -4.93
CA VAL A 69 10.83 0.91 -4.01
C VAL A 69 9.86 2.06 -3.79
N VAL A 70 9.30 2.61 -4.87
CA VAL A 70 8.29 3.68 -4.79
C VAL A 70 7.07 3.22 -4.00
N TRP A 71 6.60 2.00 -4.23
CA TRP A 71 5.48 1.43 -3.49
C TRP A 71 5.78 1.35 -2.00
N VAL A 72 6.91 0.76 -1.61
CA VAL A 72 7.29 0.62 -0.20
C VAL A 72 7.39 2.00 0.47
N CYS A 73 7.99 2.99 -0.19
CA CYS A 73 8.07 4.36 0.32
C CYS A 73 6.67 4.98 0.53
N LEU A 74 5.79 4.89 -0.47
CA LEU A 74 4.43 5.43 -0.36
C LEU A 74 3.60 4.71 0.70
N ALA A 75 3.68 3.39 0.78
CA ALA A 75 3.01 2.58 1.78
C ALA A 75 3.54 2.91 3.19
N GLY A 76 4.85 3.12 3.35
CA GLY A 76 5.46 3.55 4.60
C GLY A 76 4.95 4.92 5.05
N ILE A 77 4.98 5.92 4.17
CA ILE A 77 4.53 7.29 4.47
C ILE A 77 3.04 7.32 4.81
N THR A 78 2.19 6.78 3.93
CA THR A 78 0.73 6.78 4.13
C THR A 78 0.31 5.90 5.30
N GLY A 79 1.02 4.79 5.53
CA GLY A 79 0.77 3.89 6.66
C GLY A 79 1.10 4.55 7.99
N LEU A 80 2.21 5.29 8.06
CA LEU A 80 2.57 6.07 9.24
C LEU A 80 1.53 7.16 9.54
N LEU A 81 1.08 7.90 8.51
CA LEU A 81 0.02 8.90 8.65
C LEU A 81 -1.30 8.29 9.13
N ALA A 82 -1.70 7.14 8.58
CA ALA A 82 -2.89 6.41 9.01
C ALA A 82 -2.76 5.86 10.46
N TYR A 83 -1.55 5.49 10.88
CA TYR A 83 -1.27 5.03 12.23
C TYR A 83 -1.31 6.18 13.26
N MET A 84 -0.67 7.31 12.95
CA MET A 84 -0.63 8.48 13.83
C MET A 84 -2.03 9.07 14.07
N THR A 85 -2.94 8.91 13.11
CA THR A 85 -4.32 9.42 13.19
C THR A 85 -5.34 8.43 13.75
N ARG A 86 -4.88 7.29 14.32
CA ARG A 86 -5.69 6.17 14.84
C ARG A 86 -6.64 6.52 16.01
N GLY A 87 -6.59 7.73 16.57
CA GLY A 87 -7.51 8.21 17.60
C GLY A 87 -7.20 7.72 19.03
N ARG A 88 -7.75 8.44 20.02
CA ARG A 88 -7.52 8.22 21.46
C ARG A 88 -8.21 6.95 21.96
N LYS A 89 -7.68 6.40 23.06
CA LYS A 89 -8.33 5.32 23.82
C LYS A 89 -9.52 5.93 24.57
N GLU A 90 -10.72 5.40 24.34
CA GLU A 90 -11.87 5.65 25.21
C GLU A 90 -11.92 4.52 26.25
N ILE A 91 -12.02 4.89 27.52
CA ILE A 91 -12.21 3.96 28.64
C ILE A 91 -13.68 4.07 29.04
N THR A 92 -14.44 2.99 28.86
CA THR A 92 -15.85 2.94 29.27
C THR A 92 -15.98 2.07 30.52
N GLU A 93 -16.56 2.62 31.60
CA GLU A 93 -17.01 1.83 32.75
C GLU A 93 -18.29 1.08 32.36
N VAL A 94 -18.29 -0.24 32.53
CA VAL A 94 -19.47 -1.09 32.38
C VAL A 94 -19.91 -1.49 33.78
N GLU A 95 -21.09 -1.03 34.19
CA GLU A 95 -21.81 -1.53 35.37
C GLU A 95 -22.55 -2.81 34.96
N GLU A 96 -22.30 -3.91 35.68
CA GLU A 96 -23.01 -5.21 35.53
C GLU A 96 -24.30 -5.23 36.35
#